data_AF-R9AC21-F1
#
_entry.id   AF-R9AC21-F1
#
_cell.length_a   1.000
_cell.length_b   1.000
_cell.length_c   1.000
_cell.angle_alpha   90.00
_cell.angle_beta   90.00
_cell.angle_gamma   90.00
#
_symmetry.space_group_name_H-M   'P 1'
#
loop_
_entity.id
_entity.type
_entity.pdbx_description
1 polymer ?
#
loop_
_entity_poly.entity_id
_entity_poly.type
_entity_poly.pdbx_seq_one_letter_code
_entity_poly.pdbx_strand_id
1 'polypeptide(L)' 'MFGLAKLTHYAFDAVLISIVLAGVKRSTGLTLALKRVKNKDARGIIKSWLNIGEYCFDAAVIMMQRSNSFIRDA' A
#
# COMPACT_ATOMS: atom_id res chain seq x y z
N MET A 1 -30.36 -6.32 -2.26
CA MET A 1 -29.40 -7.38 -2.65
C MET A 1 -28.02 -6.91 -2.22
N PHE A 2 -27.52 -7.45 -1.12
CA PHE A 2 -26.48 -6.83 -0.30
C PHE A 2 -25.05 -7.12 -0.81
N GLY A 3 -24.29 -6.06 -1.07
CA GLY A 3 -23.01 -5.81 -0.40
C GLY A 3 -21.71 -6.28 -1.06
N LEU A 4 -21.69 -7.37 -1.84
CA LEU A 4 -20.41 -7.97 -2.26
C LEU A 4 -19.58 -7.04 -3.16
N ALA A 5 -20.20 -6.41 -4.16
CA ALA A 5 -19.53 -5.50 -5.09
C ALA A 5 -18.97 -4.24 -4.41
N LYS A 6 -19.66 -3.73 -3.37
CA LYS A 6 -19.19 -2.56 -2.60
C LYS A 6 -18.05 -2.93 -1.67
N LEU A 7 -18.14 -4.10 -1.03
CA LEU A 7 -17.08 -4.58 -0.14
C LEU A 7 -15.79 -4.85 -0.90
N THR A 8 -15.87 -5.46 -2.09
CA THR A 8 -14.71 -5.64 -2.97
C THR A 8 -14.12 -4.30 -3.41
N HIS A 9 -14.96 -3.29 -3.69
CA HIS A 9 -14.48 -1.97 -4.05
C HIS A 9 -13.69 -1.32 -2.91
N TYR A 10 -14.22 -1.33 -1.69
CA TYR A 10 -13.52 -0.76 -0.53
C TYR A 10 -12.25 -1.53 -0.18
N ALA A 11 -12.22 -2.85 -0.36
CA ALA A 11 -11.01 -3.62 -0.19
C ALA A 11 -9.94 -3.21 -1.22
N PHE A 12 -10.34 -3.00 -2.48
CA PHE A 12 -9.44 -2.52 -3.53
C PHE A 12 -8.92 -1.11 -3.23
N ASP A 13 -9.80 -0.19 -2.83
CA ASP A 13 -9.43 1.17 -2.46
C ASP A 13 -8.46 1.19 -1.27
N ALA A 14 -8.68 0.32 -0.28
CA ALA A 14 -7.76 0.17 0.85
C ALA A 14 -6.37 -0.26 0.37
N VAL A 15 -6.26 -1.20 -0.57
CA VAL A 15 -4.96 -1.61 -1.14
C VAL A 15 -4.33 -0.47 -1.94
N LEU A 16 -5.10 0.26 -2.74
CA LEU A 16 -4.58 1.42 -3.49
C LEU A 16 -4.00 2.48 -2.55
N ILE A 17 -4.72 2.81 -1.47
CA ILE A 17 -4.24 3.76 -0.46
C ILE A 17 -2.94 3.26 0.18
N SER A 18 -2.83 1.96 0.50
CA SER A 18 -1.60 1.44 1.09
C SER A 18 -0.42 1.48 0.13
N ILE A 19 -0.63 1.24 -1.17
CA ILE A 19 0.39 1.41 -2.22
C ILE A 19 0.87 2.86 -2.29
N VAL A 20 -0.04 3.83 -2.26
CA VAL A 20 0.31 5.27 -2.27
C VAL A 20 1.13 5.63 -1.04
N LEU A 21 0.72 5.16 0.15
CA LEU A 21 1.49 5.40 1.39
C LEU A 21 2.88 4.76 1.36
N ALA A 22 3.02 3.58 0.76
CA ALA A 22 4.32 2.96 0.52
C ALA A 22 5.21 3.81 -0.39
N GLY A 23 4.63 4.38 -1.46
CA GLY A 23 5.31 5.35 -2.34
C GLY A 23 5.81 6.57 -1.58
N VAL A 24 4.95 7.21 -0.77
CA VAL A 24 5.31 8.37 0.08
C VAL A 24 6.47 8.03 1.01
N LYS A 25 6.40 6.87 1.68
CA LYS A 25 7.48 6.42 2.57
C LYS A 25 8.81 6.27 1.83
N ARG A 26 8.81 5.73 0.61
CA ARG A 26 10.03 5.50 -0.18
C ARG A 26 10.62 6.78 -0.75
N SER A 27 9.79 7.72 -1.17
CA SER A 27 10.24 8.98 -1.77
C SER A 27 10.64 10.03 -0.74
N THR A 28 10.03 10.02 0.45
CA THR A 28 10.23 11.08 1.46
C THR A 28 10.76 10.58 2.80
N GLY A 29 10.71 9.28 3.08
CA GLY A 29 11.01 8.70 4.40
C GLY A 29 9.89 8.87 5.44
N LEU A 30 8.79 9.57 5.13
CA LEU A 30 7.67 9.75 6.06
C LEU A 30 6.90 8.45 6.28
N THR A 31 6.60 8.13 7.54
CA THR A 31 5.85 6.92 7.92
C THR A 31 4.64 7.26 8.77
N LEU A 32 3.60 6.42 8.68
CA LEU A 32 2.44 6.56 9.55
C LEU A 32 2.85 6.32 11.01
N ALA A 33 2.46 7.24 11.90
CA ALA A 33 2.84 7.21 13.30
C ALA A 33 2.09 6.12 14.11
N LEU A 34 2.33 4.84 13.81
CA LEU A 34 1.69 3.68 14.45
C LEU A 34 1.83 3.68 15.98
N LYS A 35 2.88 4.30 16.52
CA LYS A 35 3.09 4.46 17.96
C LYS A 35 1.98 5.28 18.63
N ARG A 36 1.28 6.16 17.91
CA ARG A 36 0.15 6.95 18.41
C ARG A 36 -1.15 6.13 18.54
N VAL A 37 -1.24 4.97 17.88
CA VAL A 37 -2.40 4.08 17.97
C VAL A 37 -2.33 3.33 19.30
N LYS A 38 -3.19 3.67 20.27
CA LYS A 38 -3.17 3.08 21.63
C LYS A 38 -3.49 1.58 21.62
N ASN A 39 -4.47 1.15 20.81
CA ASN A 39 -4.88 -0.25 20.72
C ASN A 39 -3.83 -1.08 19.95
N LYS A 40 -3.32 -2.15 20.57
CA LYS A 40 -2.28 -3.01 20.01
C LYS A 40 -2.76 -3.80 18.78
N ASP A 41 -3.97 -4.31 18.81
CA ASP A 41 -4.55 -5.11 17.72
C ASP A 41 -4.83 -4.23 16.50
N ALA A 42 -5.43 -3.06 16.72
CA ALA A 42 -5.63 -2.07 15.68
C ALA A 42 -4.30 -1.66 15.04
N ARG A 43 -3.25 -1.45 15.86
CA ARG A 43 -1.90 -1.16 15.35
C ARG A 43 -1.36 -2.31 14.50
N GLY A 44 -1.58 -3.55 14.91
CA GLY A 44 -1.20 -4.74 14.14
C GLY A 44 -1.89 -4.81 12.78
N ILE A 45 -3.21 -4.58 12.75
CA ILE A 45 -4.01 -4.56 11.52
C ILE A 45 -3.51 -3.47 10.57
N ILE A 46 -3.34 -2.23 11.07
CA ILE A 46 -2.85 -1.12 10.25
C ILE A 46 -1.44 -1.42 9.73
N LYS A 47 -0.56 -2.01 10.55
CA LYS A 47 0.79 -2.41 10.13
C LYS A 47 0.73 -3.44 8.99
N SER A 48 -0.09 -4.48 9.13
CA SER A 48 -0.27 -5.50 8.09
C SER A 48 -0.82 -4.88 6.81
N TRP A 49 -1.79 -3.97 6.92
CA TRP A 49 -2.36 -3.27 5.78
C TRP A 49 -1.34 -2.38 5.04
N LEU A 50 -0.48 -1.67 5.77
CA LEU A 50 0.63 -0.89 5.18
C LEU A 50 1.66 -1.80 4.50
N ASN A 51 1.98 -2.96 5.09
CA ASN A 51 2.92 -3.93 4.50
C ASN A 51 2.41 -4.49 3.17
N ILE A 52 1.09 -4.69 3.02
CA ILE A 52 0.49 -5.10 1.73
C ILE A 52 0.82 -4.07 0.65
N GLY A 53 0.72 -2.77 0.99
CA GLY A 53 1.06 -1.68 0.08
C GLY A 53 2.52 -1.70 -0.36
N GLU A 54 3.45 -1.94 0.57
CA GLU A 54 4.88 -2.06 0.25
C GLU A 54 5.15 -3.23 -0.70
N TYR A 55 4.54 -4.39 -0.46
CA TYR A 55 4.67 -5.56 -1.34
C TYR A 55 4.09 -5.30 -2.74
N CYS A 56 2.89 -4.73 -2.83
CA CYS A 56 2.26 -4.41 -4.11
C CYS A 56 3.06 -3.35 -4.88
N PHE A 57 3.61 -2.36 -4.18
CA PHE A 57 4.50 -1.37 -4.79
C PHE A 57 5.77 -2.01 -5.36
N ASP A 58 6.40 -2.93 -4.62
CA ASP A 58 7.56 -3.69 -5.11
C ASP A 58 7.23 -4.51 -6.36
N ALA A 59 6.12 -5.23 -6.32
CA ALA A 59 5.66 -6.01 -7.47
C ALA A 59 5.44 -5.12 -8.69
N ALA A 60 4.81 -3.96 -8.52
CA ALA A 60 4.60 -2.99 -9.59
C ALA A 60 5.93 -2.48 -10.17
N VAL A 61 6.90 -2.14 -9.33
CA VAL A 61 8.24 -1.72 -9.77
C VAL A 61 8.95 -2.84 -10.53
N ILE A 62 8.89 -4.08 -10.07
CA ILE A 62 9.47 -5.23 -10.77
C ILE A 62 8.83 -5.41 -12.15
N MET A 63 7.50 -5.30 -12.24
CA MET A 63 6.78 -5.38 -13.51
C MET A 63 7.19 -4.25 -14.47
N MET A 64 7.31 -3.02 -13.98
CA MET A 64 7.77 -1.88 -14.77
C MET A 64 9.22 -2.09 -15.25
N GLN A 65 10.12 -2.56 -14.37
CA GLN A 65 11.52 -2.83 -14.73
C GLN A 65 11.68 -3.92 -15.80
N ARG A 66 10.75 -4.87 -15.88
CA ARG A 66 10.76 -5.92 -16.91
C ARG A 66 10.11 -5.49 -18.22
N SER A 67 9.43 -4.35 -18.24
CA SER A 67 8.75 -3.83 -19.42
C SER A 67 9.67 -2.95 -20.26
N ASN A 68 9.61 -3.10 -21.58
CA ASN A 68 10.31 -2.22 -22.52
C ASN A 68 9.74 -0.78 -22.54
N SER A 69 8.58 -0.54 -21.92
CA SER A 69 7.96 0.79 -21.84
C SER A 69 8.60 1.71 -20.81
N PHE A 70 9.35 1.17 -19.85
CA PHE A 70 9.94 1.94 -18.76
C PHE A 70 11.47 1.87 -18.81
N ILE A 71 12.12 3.01 -18.67
CA ILE A 71 13.57 3.13 -18.54
C ILE A 71 13.92 3.73 -17.17
N ARG A 72 15.15 3.49 -16.71
CA ARG A 72 15.70 4.23 -15.58
C ARG A 72 16.36 5.49 -16.14
N ASP A 73 15.74 6.63 -15.90
CA ASP A 73 16.32 7.94 -16.18
C ASP A 73 17.13 8.35 -14.94
N ALA A 74 18.45 8.38 -15.07
CA ALA A 74 19.41 8.55 -13.97
C ALA A 74 20.21 9.84 -14.15
#